data_AF-A0A3M3R4D4-F1
#
_entry.id   AF-A0A3M3R4D4-F1
#
_cell.length_a   1.000
_cell.length_b   1.000
_cell.length_c   1.000
_cell.angle_alpha   90.00
_cell.angle_beta   90.00
_cell.angle_gamma   90.00
#
_symmetry.space_group_name_H-M   'P 1'
#
loop_
_entity.id
_entity.type
_entity.pdbx_description
1 polymer ?
#
loop_
_entity_poly.entity_id
_entity_poly.type
_entity_poly.pdbx_seq_one_letter_code
_entity_poly.pdbx_strand_id
1 'polypeptide(L)'
;MIICSAQSRLMPSPTQHSSLFSPKRWSSRPLTARIAHFLIRGATSAQSVPARCVQVPFTPRFAMSTVTTPSAPKVGFVSLGCPKALVDSERILTQLRMEGYEVVATYEDADVVVVNTCGFIDTAKAESLEVIGEAIKENGKVIVTGCMGVDASVIRAVHPSVLSVTGPQQYEQVVNAVHDVVPPRKDHNPLIDLVPPQGVKLTPRHYAYLKISEGCNHSCSFCIIPSMRGKLVSRPVGDVLDEAKRLVKSGVKELLVISQDTSAYGVDVKYRTGFWDGQPVKTRMTELCQALGSMGVWVRLHYVYPYPHVDELIPLMAAGKILPYLDIPFQHASPKILKLMKRPAFEDKTLARIKNWREQCPDLIIRSTFIVGFPGETEEDFQYLLDWLTEAQLDRVGCFQYSPVEGAPANLLDAAIVPDDVKQDRWDRFMAHQQAISAARLQMKIGKEIEVLIDEVDDRGAVGRCFFDAPEIDGNVFIGLEDGSTVQPGDKIMCRVTDADEYDLWAEML
;
A
#
# COMPACT_ATOMS: atom_id res chain seq x y z
N MET A 1 -0.04 -0.81 -11.75
CA MET A 1 -0.85 -2.04 -11.63
C MET A 1 -0.43 -2.78 -10.37
N ILE A 2 -0.92 -2.42 -9.19
CA ILE A 2 -2.00 -1.50 -8.84
C ILE A 2 -1.46 -0.10 -8.55
N ILE A 3 -2.26 0.93 -8.80
CA ILE A 3 -2.13 2.32 -8.35
C ILE A 3 -3.50 2.65 -7.76
N CYS A 4 -3.55 3.30 -6.58
CA CYS A 4 -4.75 3.70 -5.83
C CYS A 4 -6.06 2.96 -6.17
N SER A 5 -6.47 2.01 -5.32
CA SER A 5 -7.80 1.37 -5.31
C SER A 5 -8.96 2.35 -5.02
N ALA A 6 -8.70 3.66 -4.88
CA ALA A 6 -9.68 4.67 -4.52
C ALA A 6 -10.82 4.85 -5.55
N GLN A 7 -10.62 4.50 -6.83
CA GLN A 7 -11.61 4.74 -7.90
C GLN A 7 -12.62 3.59 -8.12
N SER A 8 -12.48 2.43 -7.48
CA SER A 8 -13.43 1.31 -7.68
C SER A 8 -14.64 1.32 -6.72
N ARG A 9 -14.80 2.35 -5.88
CA ARG A 9 -15.97 2.53 -5.00
C ARG A 9 -16.89 3.65 -5.50
N LEU A 10 -17.64 3.38 -6.57
CA LEU A 10 -18.84 4.15 -6.92
C LEU A 10 -20.08 3.28 -6.64
N MET A 11 -20.96 3.78 -5.76
CA MET A 11 -22.15 3.04 -5.30
C MET A 11 -23.18 2.87 -6.43
N PRO A 12 -23.83 1.69 -6.55
CA PRO A 12 -25.05 1.58 -7.33
C PRO A 12 -26.21 2.30 -6.64
N SER A 13 -27.10 2.89 -7.43
CA SER A 13 -28.30 3.59 -6.96
C SER A 13 -29.32 2.65 -6.32
N PRO A 14 -30.03 3.04 -5.25
CA PRO A 14 -30.97 2.15 -4.57
C PRO A 14 -32.26 1.92 -5.37
N THR A 15 -32.54 0.67 -5.72
CA THR A 15 -33.86 0.22 -6.14
C THR A 15 -34.81 0.15 -4.95
N GLN A 16 -36.08 0.51 -5.18
CA GLN A 16 -37.07 0.72 -4.13
C GLN A 16 -37.61 -0.61 -3.58
N HIS A 17 -37.73 -0.73 -2.26
CA HIS A 17 -38.95 -1.28 -1.64
C HIS A 17 -39.20 -0.69 -0.24
N SER A 18 -40.48 -0.44 0.03
CA SER A 18 -41.17 -0.07 1.28
C SER A 18 -40.66 -0.77 2.56
N SER A 19 -40.78 -0.23 3.78
CA SER A 19 -41.29 1.07 4.28
C SER A 19 -41.16 1.13 5.81
N LEU A 20 -40.82 2.29 6.38
CA LEU A 20 -41.57 3.01 7.44
C LEU A 20 -40.69 4.10 8.10
N PHE A 21 -41.35 5.16 8.57
CA PHE A 21 -40.80 6.40 9.18
C PHE A 21 -40.15 7.43 8.24
N SER A 22 -40.48 8.70 8.53
CA SER A 22 -40.41 9.87 7.63
C SER A 22 -39.47 10.95 8.22
N PRO A 23 -38.81 11.81 7.40
CA PRO A 23 -37.54 12.42 7.76
C PRO A 23 -37.63 13.83 8.37
N LYS A 24 -36.56 14.25 9.06
CA LYS A 24 -36.28 15.67 9.36
C LYS A 24 -35.00 16.16 8.69
N ARG A 25 -35.20 16.94 7.63
CA ARG A 25 -34.32 17.97 7.03
C ARG A 25 -32.80 17.72 7.01
N TRP A 26 -32.30 17.41 5.82
CA TRP A 26 -30.92 17.70 5.44
C TRP A 26 -30.73 19.20 5.15
N SER A 27 -29.57 19.74 5.51
CA SER A 27 -29.07 21.02 5.01
C SER A 27 -27.64 20.85 4.47
N SER A 28 -27.42 21.27 3.23
CA SER A 28 -26.19 21.08 2.49
C SER A 28 -25.01 21.91 3.01
N ARG A 29 -23.84 21.27 3.14
CA ARG A 29 -22.50 21.89 3.11
C ARG A 29 -21.53 20.93 2.39
N PRO A 30 -20.51 21.45 1.66
CA PRO A 30 -19.67 20.64 0.79
C PRO A 30 -18.58 19.87 1.56
N LEU A 31 -18.02 18.83 0.91
CA LEU A 31 -16.90 18.04 1.40
C LEU A 31 -15.66 18.92 1.63
N THR A 32 -15.10 18.88 2.82
CA THR A 32 -13.70 19.23 3.11
C THR A 32 -12.94 17.96 3.52
N ALA A 33 -11.67 17.86 3.10
CA ALA A 33 -10.85 16.66 3.30
C ALA A 33 -10.79 16.24 4.78
N ARG A 34 -11.02 14.96 5.05
CA ARG A 34 -10.85 14.36 6.38
C ARG A 34 -9.37 14.03 6.60
N ILE A 35 -8.62 14.97 7.18
CA ILE A 35 -7.28 14.71 7.72
C ILE A 35 -7.42 14.06 9.10
N ALA A 36 -6.59 13.04 9.35
CA ALA A 36 -6.65 12.23 10.56
C ALA A 36 -6.47 13.05 11.85
N HIS A 37 -7.37 12.84 12.82
CA HIS A 37 -7.31 13.44 14.15
C HIS A 37 -7.25 12.32 15.19
N PHE A 38 -6.06 12.05 15.72
CA PHE A 38 -5.88 11.22 16.90
C PHE A 38 -4.62 11.65 17.65
N LEU A 39 -4.78 12.20 18.87
CA LEU A 39 -3.87 12.02 20.01
C LEU A 39 -4.36 12.79 21.27
N ILE A 40 -4.44 12.07 22.39
CA ILE A 40 -4.35 12.53 23.79
C ILE A 40 -5.51 13.35 24.38
N ARG A 41 -6.37 12.67 25.17
CA ARG A 41 -6.98 13.22 26.41
C ARG A 41 -7.15 12.14 27.49
N GLY A 42 -6.97 12.55 28.76
CA GLY A 42 -6.97 11.72 29.98
C GLY A 42 -5.57 11.63 30.60
N ALA A 43 -5.34 11.69 31.92
CA ALA A 43 -6.18 11.96 33.09
C ALA A 43 -5.24 12.46 34.24
N THR A 44 -5.62 12.97 35.42
CA THR A 44 -6.92 13.17 36.11
C THR A 44 -6.77 14.35 37.10
N SER A 45 -7.85 14.91 37.68
CA SER A 45 -7.77 15.89 38.79
C SER A 45 -7.79 15.21 40.16
N ALA A 46 -6.75 15.41 40.97
CA ALA A 46 -6.68 15.00 42.37
C ALA A 46 -6.27 16.20 43.26
N GLN A 47 -6.92 16.32 44.41
CA GLN A 47 -6.83 17.48 45.30
C GLN A 47 -5.52 17.49 46.10
N SER A 48 -4.95 18.67 46.36
CA SER A 48 -3.76 18.85 47.20
C SER A 48 -4.08 19.58 48.52
N VAL A 49 -3.48 19.08 49.61
CA VAL A 49 -3.53 19.66 50.96
C VAL A 49 -2.27 20.52 51.16
N PRO A 50 -2.34 21.71 51.79
CA PRO A 50 -1.18 22.61 51.86
C PRO A 50 -0.23 22.27 53.01
N ALA A 51 1.06 22.11 52.70
CA ALA A 51 2.14 22.09 53.69
C ALA A 51 3.01 23.34 53.54
N ARG A 52 3.23 24.06 54.65
CA ARG A 52 4.04 25.29 54.69
C ARG A 52 5.53 24.97 54.47
N CYS A 53 6.22 25.76 53.65
CA CYS A 53 7.68 25.79 53.61
C CYS A 53 8.19 27.12 54.21
N VAL A 54 9.27 27.06 54.98
CA VAL A 54 9.85 28.20 55.70
C VAL A 54 10.78 28.98 54.77
N GLN A 55 10.67 30.31 54.76
CA GLN A 55 11.59 31.17 54.03
C GLN A 55 12.91 31.34 54.77
N VAL A 56 14.02 31.14 54.07
CA VAL A 56 15.34 31.68 54.42
C VAL A 56 15.98 32.21 53.13
N PRO A 57 16.51 33.46 53.09
CA PRO A 57 16.78 34.12 51.82
C PRO A 57 18.19 33.88 51.31
N PHE A 58 18.33 33.63 50.01
CA PHE A 58 19.57 33.91 49.29
C PHE A 58 19.25 34.42 47.88
N THR A 59 19.74 35.62 47.57
CA THR A 59 19.93 36.08 46.19
C THR A 59 21.43 36.32 46.03
N PRO A 60 21.98 36.03 44.84
CA PRO A 60 22.06 37.11 43.89
C PRO A 60 21.57 36.75 42.48
N ARG A 61 21.20 37.81 41.76
CA ARG A 61 20.79 37.84 40.35
C ARG A 61 21.68 36.96 39.46
N PHE A 62 21.06 35.96 38.82
CA PHE A 62 21.33 35.70 37.41
C PHE A 62 20.10 36.14 36.63
N ALA A 63 20.31 37.02 35.64
CA ALA A 63 19.31 37.23 34.62
C ALA A 63 19.22 35.93 33.82
N MET A 64 18.13 35.18 33.98
CA MET A 64 17.78 34.13 33.03
C MET A 64 17.48 34.80 31.70
N SER A 65 18.51 34.94 30.87
CA SER A 65 18.34 35.02 29.44
C SER A 65 17.52 33.78 29.06
N THR A 66 16.30 33.99 28.58
CA THR A 66 15.50 32.92 28.00
C THR A 66 16.25 32.48 26.75
N VAL A 67 17.06 31.43 26.88
CA VAL A 67 17.62 30.72 25.74
C VAL A 67 16.42 30.11 25.02
N THR A 68 15.91 30.83 24.04
CA THR A 68 14.95 30.30 23.08
C THR A 68 15.71 29.24 22.30
N THR A 69 15.60 27.98 22.73
CA THR A 69 16.09 26.85 21.95
C THR A 69 15.47 26.98 20.56
N PRO A 70 16.23 27.02 19.47
CA PRO A 70 15.64 27.06 18.14
C PRO A 70 14.71 25.83 18.02
N SER A 71 13.51 26.04 17.48
CA SER A 71 12.58 24.94 17.22
C SER A 71 13.23 23.94 16.26
N ALA A 72 12.89 22.66 16.39
CA ALA A 72 13.29 21.67 15.40
C ALA A 72 12.73 22.08 14.02
N PRO A 73 13.51 21.95 12.93
CA PRO A 73 13.01 22.23 11.59
C PRO A 73 11.90 21.24 11.22
N LYS A 74 10.79 21.74 10.67
CA LYS A 74 9.57 20.97 10.44
C LYS A 74 9.40 20.58 8.98
N VAL A 75 9.08 19.32 8.72
CA VAL A 75 8.81 18.81 7.37
C VAL A 75 7.40 18.25 7.30
N GLY A 76 6.60 18.81 6.39
CA GLY A 76 5.33 18.22 5.96
C GLY A 76 5.57 17.22 4.84
N PHE A 77 4.80 16.13 4.77
CA PHE A 77 4.99 15.10 3.76
C PHE A 77 3.67 14.54 3.24
N VAL A 78 3.49 14.55 1.91
CA VAL A 78 2.37 13.90 1.22
C VAL A 78 2.89 12.73 0.41
N SER A 79 2.28 11.55 0.57
CA SER A 79 2.70 10.32 -0.09
C SER A 79 1.58 9.74 -0.95
N LEU A 80 1.63 9.99 -2.27
CA LEU A 80 0.62 9.53 -3.23
C LEU A 80 1.01 8.21 -3.92
N GLY A 81 0.03 7.56 -4.54
CA GLY A 81 0.25 6.56 -5.59
C GLY A 81 0.16 5.09 -5.18
N CYS A 82 1.19 4.54 -4.52
CA CYS A 82 1.22 3.09 -4.22
C CYS A 82 2.15 2.72 -3.05
N PRO A 83 2.03 1.50 -2.45
CA PRO A 83 2.85 1.07 -1.31
C PRO A 83 4.37 1.15 -1.49
N LYS A 84 4.86 1.06 -2.74
CA LYS A 84 6.29 1.25 -3.05
C LYS A 84 6.73 2.69 -2.83
N ALA A 85 5.91 3.66 -3.23
CA ALA A 85 6.13 5.07 -2.97
C ALA A 85 5.95 5.38 -1.48
N LEU A 86 5.01 4.73 -0.78
CA LEU A 86 4.88 4.85 0.68
C LEU A 86 6.17 4.45 1.42
N VAL A 87 6.78 3.31 1.05
CA VAL A 87 8.08 2.90 1.62
C VAL A 87 9.21 3.86 1.21
N ASP A 88 9.14 4.48 0.03
CA ASP A 88 10.08 5.55 -0.36
C ASP A 88 9.96 6.76 0.58
N SER A 89 8.72 7.19 0.88
CA SER A 89 8.40 8.27 1.82
C SER A 89 8.86 7.99 3.25
N GLU A 90 8.56 6.80 3.78
CA GLU A 90 8.97 6.37 5.13
C GLU A 90 10.48 6.39 5.33
N ARG A 91 11.26 6.06 4.28
CA ARG A 91 12.72 6.10 4.32
C ARG A 91 13.25 7.52 4.39
N ILE A 92 12.71 8.43 3.58
CA ILE A 92 13.06 9.85 3.60
C ILE A 92 12.72 10.46 4.97
N LEU A 93 11.51 10.21 5.47
CA LEU A 93 11.08 10.66 6.80
C LEU A 93 11.93 10.09 7.95
N THR A 94 12.37 8.83 7.83
CA THR A 94 13.28 8.23 8.80
C THR A 94 14.64 8.94 8.81
N GLN A 95 15.22 9.21 7.63
CA GLN A 95 16.51 9.90 7.53
C GLN A 95 16.43 11.33 8.08
N LEU A 96 15.41 12.09 7.68
CA LEU A 96 15.19 13.45 8.20
C LEU A 96 14.99 13.44 9.72
N ARG A 97 14.24 12.48 10.27
CA ARG A 97 14.09 12.37 11.73
C ARG A 97 15.39 11.99 12.44
N MET A 98 16.28 11.23 11.77
CA MET A 98 17.65 10.92 12.23
C MET A 98 18.63 12.11 12.10
N GLU A 99 18.17 13.25 11.58
CA GLU A 99 18.93 14.50 11.44
C GLU A 99 18.31 15.64 12.27
N GLY A 100 17.30 15.32 13.10
CA GLY A 100 16.65 16.26 14.03
C GLY A 100 15.47 17.04 13.45
N TYR A 101 14.92 16.64 12.30
CA TYR A 101 13.68 17.22 11.76
C TYR A 101 12.44 16.65 12.46
N GLU A 102 11.46 17.53 12.72
CA GLU A 102 10.13 17.16 13.20
C GLU A 102 9.19 16.93 12.01
N VAL A 103 8.37 15.87 12.06
CA VAL A 103 7.39 15.57 11.00
C VAL A 103 6.03 16.10 11.41
N VAL A 104 5.42 16.94 10.57
CA VAL A 104 4.11 17.56 10.83
C VAL A 104 3.04 17.12 9.83
N ALA A 105 1.78 17.19 10.25
CA ALA A 105 0.62 16.67 9.51
C ALA A 105 -0.11 17.73 8.66
N THR A 106 0.28 19.00 8.74
CA THR A 106 -0.34 20.11 7.99
C THR A 106 0.70 20.79 7.09
N TYR A 107 0.24 21.49 6.06
CA TYR A 107 1.13 22.33 5.23
C TYR A 107 1.56 23.60 5.97
N GLU A 108 0.68 24.18 6.77
CA GLU A 108 0.90 25.45 7.48
C GLU A 108 1.96 25.34 8.58
N ASP A 109 2.06 24.20 9.27
CA ASP A 109 3.04 23.98 10.34
C ASP A 109 4.45 23.64 9.83
N ALA A 110 4.64 23.43 8.53
CA ALA A 110 5.89 22.94 7.95
C ALA A 110 6.86 24.07 7.52
N ASP A 111 8.16 23.89 7.72
CA ASP A 111 9.18 24.77 7.13
C ASP A 111 9.43 24.46 5.65
N VAL A 112 9.09 23.25 5.21
CA VAL A 112 9.08 22.77 3.81
C VAL A 112 8.15 21.55 3.67
N VAL A 113 7.46 21.43 2.54
CA VAL A 113 6.61 20.27 2.22
C VAL A 113 7.24 19.41 1.12
N VAL A 114 7.31 18.10 1.34
CA VAL A 114 7.72 17.11 0.32
C VAL A 114 6.49 16.38 -0.21
N VAL A 115 6.28 16.41 -1.53
CA VAL A 115 5.18 15.69 -2.20
C VAL A 115 5.76 14.55 -3.04
N ASN A 116 5.48 13.30 -2.64
CA ASN A 116 5.85 12.10 -3.40
C ASN A 116 4.71 11.69 -4.34
N THR A 117 4.98 11.76 -5.64
CA THR A 117 3.98 11.77 -6.73
C THR A 117 3.84 10.45 -7.48
N CYS A 118 2.67 10.23 -8.08
CA CYS A 118 2.45 9.18 -9.06
C CYS A 118 2.59 9.70 -10.49
N GLY A 119 3.22 8.93 -11.37
CA GLY A 119 3.53 9.33 -12.74
C GLY A 119 3.04 8.38 -13.84
N PHE A 120 2.26 7.35 -13.51
CA PHE A 120 1.97 6.24 -14.43
C PHE A 120 0.62 6.33 -15.16
N ILE A 121 -0.47 6.72 -14.49
CA ILE A 121 -1.79 6.96 -15.13
C ILE A 121 -2.08 8.46 -15.10
N ASP A 122 -2.69 8.99 -16.15
CA ASP A 122 -2.93 10.43 -16.28
C ASP A 122 -3.88 10.99 -15.21
N THR A 123 -4.84 10.20 -14.71
CA THR A 123 -5.65 10.57 -13.53
C THR A 123 -4.80 10.79 -12.27
N ALA A 124 -3.84 9.90 -12.01
CA ALA A 124 -2.93 10.00 -10.88
C ALA A 124 -1.84 11.09 -11.07
N LYS A 125 -1.51 11.45 -12.32
CA LYS A 125 -0.69 12.64 -12.63
C LYS A 125 -1.47 13.93 -12.34
N ALA A 126 -2.75 13.99 -12.71
CA ALA A 126 -3.61 15.15 -12.46
C ALA A 126 -3.81 15.38 -10.95
N GLU A 127 -4.13 14.32 -10.19
CA GLU A 127 -4.16 14.33 -8.72
C GLU A 127 -2.83 14.83 -8.13
N SER A 128 -1.70 14.33 -8.64
CA SER A 128 -0.38 14.76 -8.18
C SER A 128 -0.11 16.25 -8.42
N LEU A 129 -0.58 16.82 -9.55
CA LEU A 129 -0.47 18.26 -9.82
C LEU A 129 -1.37 19.09 -8.91
N GLU A 130 -2.62 18.66 -8.68
CA GLU A 130 -3.56 19.35 -7.78
C GLU A 130 -2.99 19.48 -6.36
N VAL A 131 -2.46 18.38 -5.80
CA VAL A 131 -1.81 18.34 -4.48
C VAL A 131 -0.55 19.21 -4.42
N ILE A 132 0.25 19.27 -5.51
CA ILE A 132 1.39 20.21 -5.59
C ILE A 132 0.89 21.66 -5.53
N GLY A 133 -0.18 21.99 -6.27
CA GLY A 133 -0.80 23.31 -6.25
C GLY A 133 -1.32 23.71 -4.88
N GLU A 134 -1.98 22.80 -4.18
CA GLU A 134 -2.46 23.00 -2.80
C GLU A 134 -1.29 23.25 -1.83
N ALA A 135 -0.27 22.39 -1.82
CA ALA A 135 0.90 22.55 -0.96
C ALA A 135 1.67 23.87 -1.25
N ILE A 136 1.76 24.30 -2.52
CA ILE A 136 2.35 25.60 -2.88
C ILE A 136 1.49 26.75 -2.35
N LYS A 137 0.17 26.64 -2.40
CA LYS A 137 -0.76 27.68 -1.94
C LYS A 137 -0.71 27.88 -0.42
N GLU A 138 -0.68 26.79 0.35
CA GLU A 138 -0.73 26.87 1.82
C GLU A 138 0.65 27.03 2.49
N ASN A 139 1.74 26.49 1.90
CA ASN A 139 3.09 26.55 2.47
C ASN A 139 4.07 27.44 1.69
N GLY A 140 4.01 27.44 0.36
CA GLY A 140 4.93 28.19 -0.51
C GLY A 140 6.31 27.55 -0.75
N LYS A 141 6.74 26.56 0.05
CA LYS A 141 8.02 25.85 -0.14
C LYS A 141 7.79 24.35 -0.39
N VAL A 142 7.73 23.97 -1.66
CA VAL A 142 7.45 22.59 -2.06
C VAL A 142 8.62 21.94 -2.80
N ILE A 143 8.97 20.73 -2.37
CA ILE A 143 9.88 19.80 -3.04
C ILE A 143 9.05 18.64 -3.58
N VAL A 144 9.27 18.25 -4.84
CA VAL A 144 8.54 17.16 -5.48
C VAL A 144 9.46 15.96 -5.69
N THR A 145 8.98 14.78 -5.33
CA THR A 145 9.67 13.50 -5.57
C THR A 145 8.72 12.47 -6.17
N GLY A 146 9.20 11.26 -6.45
CA GLY A 146 8.39 10.14 -6.92
C GLY A 146 8.40 9.96 -8.43
N CYS A 147 7.43 9.20 -8.93
CA CYS A 147 7.42 8.72 -10.32
C CYS A 147 7.25 9.84 -11.35
N MET A 148 6.54 10.92 -11.02
CA MET A 148 6.34 12.04 -11.95
C MET A 148 7.60 12.88 -12.12
N GLY A 149 8.47 12.92 -11.10
CA GLY A 149 9.74 13.64 -11.12
C GLY A 149 10.80 13.09 -12.08
N VAL A 150 10.51 12.01 -12.81
CA VAL A 150 11.31 11.57 -13.98
C VAL A 150 11.28 12.62 -15.10
N ASP A 151 10.16 13.33 -15.26
CA ASP A 151 10.06 14.49 -16.13
C ASP A 151 9.71 15.74 -15.32
N ALA A 152 10.76 16.42 -14.85
CA ALA A 152 10.64 17.67 -14.13
C ALA A 152 10.08 18.82 -14.98
N SER A 153 10.08 18.72 -16.32
CA SER A 153 9.57 19.78 -17.19
C SER A 153 8.04 19.87 -17.11
N VAL A 154 7.34 18.72 -17.07
CA VAL A 154 5.88 18.66 -16.91
C VAL A 154 5.42 19.32 -15.61
N ILE A 155 6.10 19.01 -14.49
CA ILE A 155 5.79 19.61 -13.18
C ILE A 155 6.07 21.12 -13.21
N ARG A 156 7.24 21.55 -13.70
CA ARG A 156 7.63 22.97 -13.70
C ARG A 156 6.86 23.83 -14.70
N ALA A 157 6.27 23.25 -15.74
CA ALA A 157 5.40 23.95 -16.68
C ALA A 157 4.08 24.41 -16.01
N VAL A 158 3.54 23.62 -15.08
CA VAL A 158 2.32 23.96 -14.33
C VAL A 158 2.66 24.69 -13.02
N HIS A 159 3.70 24.26 -12.32
CA HIS A 159 4.10 24.77 -11.01
C HIS A 159 5.59 25.21 -11.02
N PRO A 160 5.92 26.37 -11.62
CA PRO A 160 7.30 26.84 -11.76
C PRO A 160 7.96 27.18 -10.41
N SER A 161 7.18 27.42 -9.35
CA SER A 161 7.65 27.73 -7.99
C SER A 161 8.13 26.51 -7.18
N VAL A 162 8.02 25.27 -7.71
CA VAL A 162 8.59 24.08 -7.06
C VAL A 162 10.10 24.24 -6.90
N LEU A 163 10.60 24.08 -5.68
CA LEU A 163 12.00 24.33 -5.33
C LEU A 163 12.92 23.28 -5.99
N SER A 164 12.65 22.01 -5.72
CA SER A 164 13.39 20.87 -6.30
C SER A 164 12.44 19.80 -6.83
N VAL A 165 12.88 19.07 -7.85
CA VAL A 165 12.18 17.92 -8.42
C VAL A 165 13.18 16.77 -8.55
N THR A 166 12.88 15.62 -7.95
CA THR A 166 13.69 14.40 -8.02
C THR A 166 12.87 13.23 -8.53
N GLY A 167 13.50 12.27 -9.20
CA GLY A 167 12.87 11.02 -9.61
C GLY A 167 12.61 10.03 -8.46
N PRO A 168 12.01 8.86 -8.75
CA PRO A 168 11.75 7.83 -7.75
C PRO A 168 13.05 7.25 -7.19
N GLN A 169 13.02 6.81 -5.93
CA GLN A 169 14.17 6.30 -5.15
C GLN A 169 15.35 7.26 -4.92
N GLN A 170 15.28 8.54 -5.31
CA GLN A 170 16.41 9.46 -5.15
C GLN A 170 16.47 10.02 -3.73
N TYR A 171 16.43 9.15 -2.70
CA TYR A 171 16.24 9.52 -1.30
C TYR A 171 17.28 10.56 -0.82
N GLU A 172 18.56 10.34 -1.14
CA GLU A 172 19.66 11.27 -0.82
C GLU A 172 19.46 12.64 -1.48
N GLN A 173 18.95 12.69 -2.71
CA GLN A 173 18.70 13.96 -3.41
C GLN A 173 17.51 14.71 -2.81
N VAL A 174 16.48 14.01 -2.32
CA VAL A 174 15.36 14.62 -1.59
C VAL A 174 15.84 15.18 -0.26
N VAL A 175 16.63 14.43 0.49
CA VAL A 175 17.20 14.86 1.79
C VAL A 175 18.11 16.08 1.59
N ASN A 176 19.02 16.05 0.61
CA ASN A 176 19.86 17.21 0.28
C ASN A 176 19.01 18.43 -0.15
N ALA A 177 17.97 18.24 -0.96
CA ALA A 177 17.06 19.32 -1.34
C ALA A 177 16.30 19.91 -0.13
N VAL A 178 15.96 19.09 0.88
CA VAL A 178 15.42 19.56 2.16
C VAL A 178 16.48 20.37 2.92
N HIS A 179 17.73 19.92 2.97
CA HIS A 179 18.83 20.64 3.61
C HIS A 179 19.11 22.01 2.97
N ASP A 180 19.02 22.12 1.65
CA ASP A 180 19.21 23.38 0.91
C ASP A 180 18.14 24.44 1.25
N VAL A 181 16.90 24.00 1.55
CA VAL A 181 15.76 24.88 1.87
C VAL A 181 15.63 25.14 3.37
N VAL A 182 15.91 24.13 4.19
CA VAL A 182 15.81 24.13 5.65
C VAL A 182 17.01 23.35 6.21
N PRO A 183 18.15 24.02 6.49
CA PRO A 183 19.37 23.33 6.93
C PRO A 183 19.21 22.54 8.24
N PRO A 184 19.88 21.39 8.39
CA PRO A 184 19.78 20.57 9.60
C PRO A 184 20.40 21.27 10.81
N ARG A 185 19.95 20.86 12.00
CA ARG A 185 20.45 21.41 13.27
C ARG A 185 21.90 21.01 13.53
N LYS A 186 22.78 22.01 13.66
CA LYS A 186 24.20 21.81 13.99
C LYS A 186 24.43 21.25 15.40
N ASP A 187 23.42 21.31 16.26
CA ASP A 187 23.41 20.83 17.64
C ASP A 187 22.62 19.53 17.85
N HIS A 188 22.13 18.91 16.78
CA HIS A 188 21.45 17.61 16.84
C HIS A 188 22.38 16.52 17.42
N ASN A 189 21.84 15.71 18.35
CA ASN A 189 22.58 14.62 18.97
C ASN A 189 21.79 13.30 18.86
N PRO A 190 22.22 12.36 17.99
CA PRO A 190 21.54 11.07 17.80
C PRO A 190 21.41 10.19 19.07
N LEU A 191 22.16 10.48 20.13
CA LEU A 191 22.04 9.79 21.42
C LEU A 191 20.91 10.33 22.32
N ILE A 192 20.35 11.50 21.98
CA ILE A 192 19.27 12.18 22.71
C ILE A 192 17.99 12.14 21.87
N ASP A 193 18.10 12.44 20.58
CA ASP A 193 16.99 12.51 19.63
C ASP A 193 16.68 11.10 19.08
N LEU A 194 16.14 10.24 19.94
CA LEU A 194 15.91 8.82 19.66
C LEU A 194 14.89 8.59 18.52
N VAL A 195 15.38 8.08 17.39
CA VAL A 195 14.54 7.53 16.32
C VAL A 195 14.22 6.06 16.64
N PRO A 196 12.95 5.61 16.49
CA PRO A 196 12.60 4.20 16.69
C PRO A 196 13.43 3.28 15.77
N PRO A 197 13.90 2.10 16.23
CA PRO A 197 14.73 1.19 15.41
C PRO A 197 14.11 0.76 14.08
N GLN A 198 12.78 0.78 13.99
CA GLN A 198 11.98 0.50 12.79
C GLN A 198 11.78 1.70 11.84
N GLY A 199 12.26 2.88 12.21
CA GLY A 199 12.08 4.14 11.49
C GLY A 199 10.73 4.82 11.74
N VAL A 200 10.45 5.85 10.94
CA VAL A 200 9.15 6.53 10.86
C VAL A 200 8.24 5.70 9.95
N LYS A 201 7.02 5.42 10.42
CA LYS A 201 5.99 4.70 9.68
C LYS A 201 4.77 5.56 9.45
N LEU A 202 4.23 5.44 8.24
CA LEU A 202 2.97 6.05 7.80
C LEU A 202 1.82 5.02 7.83
N THR A 203 2.14 3.72 7.88
CA THR A 203 1.16 2.66 8.14
C THR A 203 0.79 2.56 9.63
N PRO A 204 -0.40 2.01 9.96
CA PRO A 204 -0.73 1.52 11.30
C PRO A 204 0.34 0.57 11.87
N ARG A 205 0.44 0.51 13.21
CA ARG A 205 1.55 -0.18 13.90
C ARG A 205 1.60 -1.70 13.69
N HIS A 206 0.47 -2.31 13.33
CA HIS A 206 0.33 -3.76 13.26
C HIS A 206 0.62 -4.34 11.87
N TYR A 207 0.81 -3.53 10.83
CA TYR A 207 1.34 -4.02 9.56
C TYR A 207 2.42 -3.10 9.00
N ALA A 208 3.32 -3.65 8.18
CA ALA A 208 4.34 -2.86 7.50
C ALA A 208 4.67 -3.42 6.11
N TYR A 209 4.87 -2.51 5.16
CA TYR A 209 5.37 -2.86 3.84
C TYR A 209 6.88 -3.10 3.86
N LEU A 210 7.31 -4.26 3.37
CA LEU A 210 8.70 -4.66 3.24
C LEU A 210 9.09 -4.69 1.76
N LYS A 211 9.74 -3.62 1.28
CA LYS A 211 10.18 -3.53 -0.11
C LYS A 211 11.49 -4.29 -0.34
N ILE A 212 11.47 -5.34 -1.15
CA ILE A 212 12.62 -6.25 -1.33
C ILE A 212 13.49 -5.96 -2.55
N SER A 213 12.92 -5.34 -3.57
CA SER A 213 13.60 -4.95 -4.81
C SER A 213 12.92 -3.73 -5.43
N GLU A 214 13.58 -3.11 -6.40
CA GLU A 214 13.00 -2.11 -7.28
C GLU A 214 13.21 -2.49 -8.75
N GLY A 215 12.43 -1.86 -9.63
CA GLY A 215 12.62 -1.92 -11.06
C GLY A 215 12.09 -3.22 -11.64
N CYS A 216 12.06 -3.33 -12.96
CA CYS A 216 11.47 -4.49 -13.62
C CYS A 216 12.24 -4.89 -14.86
N ASN A 217 12.47 -6.19 -15.02
CA ASN A 217 13.12 -6.75 -16.20
C ASN A 217 12.14 -7.07 -17.33
N HIS A 218 10.83 -7.13 -17.06
CA HIS A 218 9.80 -7.35 -18.07
C HIS A 218 9.76 -6.22 -19.13
N SER A 219 9.30 -6.59 -20.31
CA SER A 219 9.11 -5.71 -21.48
C SER A 219 7.63 -5.60 -21.90
N CYS A 220 6.73 -5.68 -20.92
CA CYS A 220 5.28 -5.58 -21.11
C CYS A 220 4.91 -4.33 -21.91
N SER A 221 4.15 -4.47 -23.00
CA SER A 221 3.91 -3.38 -23.95
C SER A 221 3.08 -2.22 -23.36
N PHE A 222 2.25 -2.48 -22.37
CA PHE A 222 1.44 -1.49 -21.63
C PHE A 222 2.20 -0.81 -20.47
N CYS A 223 3.48 -1.11 -20.23
CA CYS A 223 4.16 -0.76 -18.98
C CYS A 223 5.46 0.02 -19.18
N ILE A 224 5.48 1.29 -18.73
CA ILE A 224 6.66 2.17 -18.74
C ILE A 224 7.52 2.10 -17.47
N ILE A 225 7.21 1.20 -16.52
CA ILE A 225 7.97 1.06 -15.27
C ILE A 225 9.48 0.85 -15.47
N PRO A 226 9.97 0.05 -16.43
CA PRO A 226 11.42 -0.08 -16.66
C PRO A 226 12.10 1.22 -17.09
N SER A 227 11.36 2.16 -17.70
CA SER A 227 11.87 3.48 -18.08
C SER A 227 11.88 4.46 -16.91
N MET A 228 10.89 4.39 -16.01
CA MET A 228 10.77 5.31 -14.87
C MET A 228 11.55 4.87 -13.62
N ARG A 229 11.61 3.56 -13.33
CA ARG A 229 12.22 2.99 -12.11
C ARG A 229 13.37 2.00 -12.41
N GLY A 230 13.79 1.92 -13.68
CA GLY A 230 14.93 1.12 -14.09
C GLY A 230 14.69 -0.40 -14.17
N LYS A 231 15.79 -1.12 -14.41
CA LYS A 231 15.85 -2.59 -14.38
C LYS A 231 15.82 -3.11 -12.94
N LEU A 232 15.59 -4.41 -12.77
CA LEU A 232 15.54 -5.05 -11.46
C LEU A 232 16.85 -4.80 -10.68
N VAL A 233 16.71 -4.28 -9.47
CA VAL A 233 17.75 -4.17 -8.44
C VAL A 233 17.21 -4.81 -7.17
N SER A 234 17.73 -5.98 -6.82
CA SER A 234 17.37 -6.69 -5.59
C SER A 234 18.21 -6.22 -4.41
N ARG A 235 17.56 -6.01 -3.27
CA ARG A 235 18.27 -5.73 -2.01
C ARG A 235 18.95 -6.99 -1.47
N PRO A 236 20.11 -6.88 -0.80
CA PRO A 236 20.72 -7.99 -0.08
C PRO A 236 19.74 -8.60 0.93
N VAL A 237 19.68 -9.94 0.98
CA VAL A 237 18.71 -10.65 1.84
C VAL A 237 18.93 -10.43 3.33
N GLY A 238 20.18 -10.18 3.76
CA GLY A 238 20.50 -9.80 5.14
C GLY A 238 19.77 -8.51 5.54
N ASP A 239 19.99 -7.42 4.79
CA ASP A 239 19.35 -6.12 5.02
C ASP A 239 17.81 -6.19 5.07
N VAL A 240 17.22 -7.05 4.22
CA VAL A 240 15.77 -7.26 4.16
C VAL A 240 15.28 -8.00 5.42
N LEU A 241 15.98 -9.05 5.83
CA LEU A 241 15.62 -9.84 7.02
C LEU A 241 15.90 -9.07 8.33
N ASP A 242 16.91 -8.21 8.38
CA ASP A 242 17.18 -7.33 9.52
C ASP A 242 16.19 -6.15 9.62
N GLU A 243 15.68 -5.65 8.50
CA GLU A 243 14.54 -4.72 8.50
C GLU A 243 13.26 -5.44 8.99
N ALA A 244 12.93 -6.61 8.45
CA ALA A 244 11.81 -7.42 8.89
C ALA A 244 11.87 -7.73 10.40
N LYS A 245 13.04 -8.17 10.89
CA LYS A 245 13.28 -8.45 12.32
C LYS A 245 13.08 -7.22 13.20
N ARG A 246 13.44 -6.01 12.74
CA ARG A 246 13.18 -4.76 13.46
C ARG A 246 11.69 -4.37 13.45
N LEU A 247 11.01 -4.55 12.32
CA LEU A 247 9.57 -4.32 12.19
C LEU A 247 8.79 -5.23 13.15
N VAL A 248 9.05 -6.55 13.15
CA VAL A 248 8.39 -7.51 14.06
C VAL A 248 8.66 -7.16 15.52
N LYS A 249 9.91 -6.84 15.88
CA LYS A 249 10.25 -6.39 17.25
C LYS A 249 9.54 -5.11 17.67
N SER A 250 9.08 -4.27 16.73
CA SER A 250 8.33 -3.05 17.02
C SER A 250 6.82 -3.24 17.21
N GLY A 251 6.32 -4.48 17.07
CA GLY A 251 4.91 -4.83 17.28
C GLY A 251 4.13 -5.20 16.01
N VAL A 252 4.76 -5.13 14.84
CA VAL A 252 4.15 -5.51 13.55
C VAL A 252 3.70 -6.98 13.60
N LYS A 253 2.45 -7.23 13.17
CA LYS A 253 1.77 -8.53 13.10
C LYS A 253 1.68 -9.07 11.66
N GLU A 254 1.79 -8.20 10.66
CA GLU A 254 1.74 -8.53 9.23
C GLU A 254 2.84 -7.82 8.43
N LEU A 255 3.67 -8.60 7.73
CA LEU A 255 4.68 -8.12 6.78
C LEU A 255 4.14 -8.26 5.36
N LEU A 256 3.99 -7.12 4.67
CA LEU A 256 3.49 -7.03 3.31
C LEU A 256 4.69 -6.92 2.36
N VAL A 257 5.12 -8.05 1.78
CA VAL A 257 6.29 -8.13 0.91
C VAL A 257 5.96 -7.55 -0.46
N ILE A 258 6.65 -6.48 -0.85
CA ILE A 258 6.37 -5.73 -2.07
C ILE A 258 7.59 -5.50 -2.96
N SER A 259 7.33 -5.40 -4.26
CA SER A 259 8.25 -4.89 -5.30
C SER A 259 7.46 -4.58 -6.58
N GLN A 260 8.12 -4.51 -7.74
CA GLN A 260 7.48 -4.54 -9.06
C GLN A 260 7.17 -5.98 -9.52
N ASP A 261 8.05 -6.92 -9.17
CA ASP A 261 7.92 -8.35 -9.42
C ASP A 261 8.67 -9.10 -8.31
N THR A 262 7.91 -9.59 -7.35
CA THR A 262 8.43 -10.21 -6.12
C THR A 262 9.05 -11.57 -6.40
N SER A 263 8.62 -12.22 -7.48
CA SER A 263 9.10 -13.54 -7.87
C SER A 263 10.42 -13.52 -8.63
N ALA A 264 10.81 -12.38 -9.21
CA ALA A 264 12.15 -12.16 -9.77
C ALA A 264 13.22 -11.82 -8.72
N TYR A 265 12.88 -11.71 -7.43
CA TYR A 265 13.83 -11.32 -6.38
C TYR A 265 15.10 -12.18 -6.41
N GLY A 266 16.24 -11.50 -6.57
CA GLY A 266 17.58 -12.08 -6.60
C GLY A 266 18.12 -12.49 -7.97
N VAL A 267 17.31 -12.45 -9.04
CA VAL A 267 17.74 -12.89 -10.39
C VAL A 267 18.91 -12.04 -10.91
N ASP A 268 18.85 -10.73 -10.70
CA ASP A 268 19.88 -9.74 -11.06
C ASP A 268 21.22 -9.99 -10.35
N VAL A 269 21.19 -10.43 -9.09
CA VAL A 269 22.38 -10.79 -8.31
C VAL A 269 22.74 -12.28 -8.38
N LYS A 270 22.13 -13.05 -9.29
CA LYS A 270 22.33 -14.50 -9.48
C LYS A 270 22.13 -15.32 -8.19
N TYR A 271 21.11 -14.96 -7.42
CA TYR A 271 20.76 -15.55 -6.13
C TYR A 271 21.89 -15.56 -5.09
N ARG A 272 22.74 -14.51 -5.09
CA ARG A 272 23.86 -14.35 -4.16
C ARG A 272 23.46 -14.66 -2.72
N THR A 273 24.24 -15.51 -2.05
CA THR A 273 24.09 -15.80 -0.62
C THR A 273 24.48 -14.58 0.21
N GLY A 274 23.56 -14.14 1.08
CA GLY A 274 23.84 -13.26 2.21
C GLY A 274 23.85 -14.05 3.51
N PHE A 275 24.04 -13.36 4.63
CA PHE A 275 23.95 -13.94 5.98
C PHE A 275 22.90 -13.20 6.81
N TRP A 276 22.18 -13.94 7.63
CA TRP A 276 21.23 -13.40 8.61
C TRP A 276 21.25 -14.31 9.85
N ASP A 277 21.39 -13.73 11.05
CA ASP A 277 21.59 -14.47 12.31
C ASP A 277 22.65 -15.59 12.24
N GLY A 278 23.73 -15.33 11.50
CA GLY A 278 24.82 -16.29 11.27
C GLY A 278 24.50 -17.43 10.29
N GLN A 279 23.28 -17.52 9.78
CA GLN A 279 22.87 -18.51 8.78
C GLN A 279 23.03 -17.98 7.35
N PRO A 280 23.52 -18.80 6.40
CA PRO A 280 23.56 -18.43 4.99
C PRO A 280 22.16 -18.50 4.38
N VAL A 281 21.70 -17.39 3.80
CA VAL A 281 20.39 -17.31 3.10
C VAL A 281 20.65 -16.87 1.66
N LYS A 282 20.06 -17.55 0.67
CA LYS A 282 20.13 -17.09 -0.72
C LYS A 282 19.22 -15.88 -0.89
N THR A 283 19.69 -14.88 -1.64
CA THR A 283 18.82 -13.80 -2.12
C THR A 283 17.89 -14.37 -3.18
N ARG A 284 16.78 -15.00 -2.77
CA ARG A 284 15.79 -15.66 -3.64
C ARG A 284 14.45 -15.70 -2.90
N MET A 285 13.34 -15.60 -3.64
CA MET A 285 11.99 -15.51 -3.04
C MET A 285 11.66 -16.68 -2.10
N THR A 286 11.94 -17.94 -2.49
CA THR A 286 11.61 -19.13 -1.67
C THR A 286 12.32 -19.10 -0.32
N GLU A 287 13.65 -18.92 -0.33
CA GLU A 287 14.49 -18.84 0.86
C GLU A 287 14.16 -17.61 1.74
N LEU A 288 13.82 -16.47 1.14
CA LEU A 288 13.32 -15.29 1.85
C LEU A 288 12.00 -15.61 2.56
N CYS A 289 11.04 -16.26 1.90
CA CYS A 289 9.75 -16.62 2.49
C CYS A 289 9.90 -17.61 3.65
N GLN A 290 10.82 -18.57 3.56
CA GLN A 290 11.15 -19.50 4.65
C GLN A 290 11.69 -18.76 5.87
N ALA A 291 12.60 -17.81 5.67
CA ALA A 291 13.17 -17.01 6.75
C ALA A 291 12.13 -16.05 7.39
N LEU A 292 11.35 -15.33 6.58
CA LEU A 292 10.26 -14.47 7.08
C LEU A 292 9.19 -15.28 7.85
N GLY A 293 8.80 -16.44 7.32
CA GLY A 293 7.82 -17.33 7.96
C GLY A 293 8.27 -17.99 9.27
N SER A 294 9.54 -17.81 9.65
CA SER A 294 10.05 -18.20 10.97
C SER A 294 9.79 -17.14 12.06
N MET A 295 9.38 -15.92 11.68
CA MET A 295 9.26 -14.77 12.59
C MET A 295 7.95 -14.73 13.40
N GLY A 296 7.01 -15.66 13.18
CA GLY A 296 5.76 -15.74 13.96
C GLY A 296 4.72 -14.66 13.65
N VAL A 297 4.86 -13.98 12.51
CA VAL A 297 3.93 -12.95 12.01
C VAL A 297 3.33 -13.39 10.67
N TRP A 298 2.22 -12.77 10.27
CA TRP A 298 1.71 -12.96 8.91
C TRP A 298 2.72 -12.42 7.89
N VAL A 299 2.90 -13.15 6.79
CA VAL A 299 3.77 -12.76 5.66
C VAL A 299 2.93 -12.88 4.40
N ARG A 300 2.65 -11.75 3.76
CA ARG A 300 1.82 -11.66 2.55
C ARG A 300 2.68 -11.25 1.36
N LEU A 301 2.47 -11.88 0.21
CA LEU A 301 3.21 -11.59 -1.02
C LEU A 301 2.35 -10.81 -2.00
N HIS A 302 2.88 -9.68 -2.48
CA HIS A 302 2.26 -8.88 -3.54
C HIS A 302 3.06 -8.88 -4.83
N TYR A 303 2.40 -8.63 -5.95
CA TYR A 303 3.03 -8.48 -7.27
C TYR A 303 3.89 -9.69 -7.66
N VAL A 304 3.33 -10.90 -7.56
CA VAL A 304 4.02 -12.16 -7.87
C VAL A 304 3.83 -12.49 -9.35
N TYR A 305 4.87 -12.42 -10.18
CA TYR A 305 4.78 -12.96 -11.54
C TYR A 305 4.77 -14.50 -11.51
N PRO A 306 3.95 -15.20 -12.33
CA PRO A 306 3.78 -16.65 -12.22
C PRO A 306 4.93 -17.45 -12.88
N TYR A 307 6.18 -17.23 -12.48
CA TYR A 307 7.30 -18.10 -12.88
C TYR A 307 7.15 -19.52 -12.28
N PRO A 308 7.71 -20.58 -12.89
CA PRO A 308 7.58 -21.96 -12.38
C PRO A 308 7.95 -22.14 -10.91
N HIS A 309 8.99 -21.46 -10.41
CA HIS A 309 9.42 -21.57 -9.00
C HIS A 309 8.44 -20.98 -7.97
N VAL A 310 7.37 -20.28 -8.40
CA VAL A 310 6.25 -19.93 -7.50
C VAL A 310 5.59 -21.18 -6.91
N ASP A 311 5.67 -22.33 -7.59
CA ASP A 311 5.14 -23.61 -7.10
C ASP A 311 5.82 -24.04 -5.78
N GLU A 312 7.07 -23.63 -5.55
CA GLU A 312 7.82 -23.91 -4.31
C GLU A 312 7.22 -23.20 -3.07
N LEU A 313 6.37 -22.19 -3.27
CA LEU A 313 5.72 -21.46 -2.18
C LEU A 313 4.46 -22.15 -1.65
N ILE A 314 3.78 -22.95 -2.48
CA ILE A 314 2.48 -23.55 -2.11
C ILE A 314 2.60 -24.49 -0.90
N PRO A 315 3.65 -25.33 -0.77
CA PRO A 315 3.86 -26.09 0.46
C PRO A 315 4.12 -25.23 1.70
N LEU A 316 4.72 -24.05 1.56
CA LEU A 316 4.95 -23.11 2.68
C LEU A 316 3.63 -22.46 3.13
N MET A 317 2.74 -22.16 2.16
CA MET A 317 1.39 -21.66 2.40
C MET A 317 0.51 -22.71 3.09
N ALA A 318 0.48 -23.94 2.56
CA ALA A 318 -0.26 -25.07 3.15
C ALA A 318 0.25 -25.44 4.56
N ALA A 319 1.54 -25.25 4.84
CA ALA A 319 2.13 -25.44 6.17
C ALA A 319 1.98 -24.22 7.12
N GLY A 320 1.24 -23.18 6.71
CA GLY A 320 0.99 -21.98 7.52
C GLY A 320 2.24 -21.14 7.83
N LYS A 321 3.32 -21.27 7.05
CA LYS A 321 4.56 -20.50 7.23
C LYS A 321 4.47 -19.09 6.66
N ILE A 322 3.74 -18.93 5.57
CA ILE A 322 3.38 -17.66 4.96
C ILE A 322 1.87 -17.70 4.68
N LEU A 323 1.23 -16.55 4.48
CA LEU A 323 -0.21 -16.54 4.20
C LEU A 323 -0.51 -17.22 2.85
N PRO A 324 -1.58 -18.01 2.73
CA PRO A 324 -2.02 -18.64 1.49
C PRO A 324 -2.71 -17.60 0.58
N TYR A 325 -1.93 -16.60 0.14
CA TYR A 325 -2.39 -15.46 -0.64
C TYR A 325 -1.37 -15.16 -1.75
N LEU A 326 -1.84 -15.18 -3.00
CA LEU A 326 -1.04 -14.89 -4.19
C LEU A 326 -1.70 -13.80 -5.03
N ASP A 327 -1.16 -12.58 -4.96
CA ASP A 327 -1.48 -11.47 -5.88
C ASP A 327 -0.67 -11.60 -7.17
N ILE A 328 -1.28 -12.27 -8.15
CA ILE A 328 -0.71 -12.57 -9.47
C ILE A 328 -1.46 -11.73 -10.51
N PRO A 329 -0.88 -10.62 -10.99
CA PRO A 329 -1.54 -9.79 -11.99
C PRO A 329 -1.50 -10.52 -13.35
N PHE A 330 -2.63 -11.06 -13.81
CA PHE A 330 -2.71 -11.79 -15.09
C PHE A 330 -2.85 -10.87 -16.33
N GLN A 331 -3.33 -9.64 -16.18
CA GLN A 331 -3.71 -8.67 -17.22
C GLN A 331 -4.81 -9.13 -18.20
N HIS A 332 -4.74 -10.34 -18.75
CA HIS A 332 -5.76 -10.91 -19.64
C HIS A 332 -5.71 -12.45 -19.56
N ALA A 333 -6.66 -13.10 -20.22
CA ALA A 333 -6.62 -14.53 -20.50
C ALA A 333 -6.37 -14.88 -21.98
N SER A 334 -6.75 -14.00 -22.93
CA SER A 334 -6.69 -14.33 -24.37
C SER A 334 -5.25 -14.53 -24.82
N PRO A 335 -4.93 -15.69 -25.45
CA PRO A 335 -3.64 -15.94 -26.10
C PRO A 335 -3.14 -14.76 -26.95
N LYS A 336 -3.99 -14.30 -27.89
CA LYS A 336 -3.70 -13.22 -28.83
C LYS A 336 -3.32 -11.93 -28.09
N ILE A 337 -4.11 -11.55 -27.08
CA ILE A 337 -3.89 -10.30 -26.35
C ILE A 337 -2.69 -10.40 -25.41
N LEU A 338 -2.47 -11.54 -24.76
CA LEU A 338 -1.29 -11.78 -23.93
C LEU A 338 0.01 -11.75 -24.74
N LYS A 339 -0.02 -12.24 -25.98
CA LYS A 339 1.10 -12.12 -26.92
C LYS A 339 1.39 -10.65 -27.28
N LEU A 340 0.37 -9.85 -27.60
CA LEU A 340 0.51 -8.39 -27.86
C LEU A 340 0.96 -7.61 -26.62
N MET A 341 0.51 -8.03 -25.44
CA MET A 341 0.93 -7.56 -24.12
C MET A 341 2.39 -7.93 -23.77
N LYS A 342 3.06 -8.76 -24.59
CA LYS A 342 4.38 -9.35 -24.35
C LYS A 342 4.46 -10.23 -23.09
N ARG A 343 3.40 -11.02 -22.86
CA ARG A 343 3.25 -12.01 -21.79
C ARG A 343 2.91 -13.42 -22.31
N PRO A 344 3.66 -13.99 -23.28
CA PRO A 344 3.31 -15.28 -23.91
C PRO A 344 3.43 -16.50 -22.97
N ALA A 345 3.97 -16.35 -21.76
CA ALA A 345 4.20 -17.45 -20.82
C ALA A 345 2.92 -18.02 -20.15
N PHE A 346 1.74 -17.79 -20.75
CA PHE A 346 0.44 -17.95 -20.09
C PHE A 346 -0.53 -18.89 -20.82
N GLU A 347 -0.24 -19.27 -22.06
CA GLU A 347 -1.26 -19.78 -23.00
C GLU A 347 -1.84 -21.16 -22.67
N ASP A 348 -1.07 -22.12 -22.11
CA ASP A 348 -1.52 -23.53 -22.04
C ASP A 348 -1.63 -24.14 -20.62
N LYS A 349 -1.24 -23.43 -19.55
CA LYS A 349 -1.08 -24.07 -18.22
C LYS A 349 -1.64 -23.33 -17.01
N THR A 350 -2.10 -22.08 -17.12
CA THR A 350 -2.46 -21.32 -15.92
C THR A 350 -3.65 -21.93 -15.17
N LEU A 351 -4.72 -22.35 -15.85
CA LEU A 351 -5.90 -22.97 -15.21
C LEU A 351 -5.53 -24.29 -14.50
N ALA A 352 -4.82 -25.19 -15.20
CA ALA A 352 -4.32 -26.44 -14.63
C ALA A 352 -3.39 -26.20 -13.42
N ARG A 353 -2.61 -25.12 -13.45
CA ARG A 353 -1.70 -24.74 -12.37
C ARG A 353 -2.44 -24.14 -11.17
N ILE A 354 -3.41 -23.26 -11.38
CA ILE A 354 -4.33 -22.75 -10.35
C ILE A 354 -5.04 -23.91 -9.65
N LYS A 355 -5.54 -24.88 -10.43
CA LYS A 355 -6.17 -26.09 -9.90
C LYS A 355 -5.22 -26.90 -9.02
N ASN A 356 -4.03 -27.25 -9.53
CA ASN A 356 -2.99 -27.95 -8.77
C ASN A 356 -2.56 -27.19 -7.49
N TRP A 357 -2.49 -25.86 -7.53
CA TRP A 357 -2.20 -25.06 -6.35
C TRP A 357 -3.29 -25.16 -5.28
N ARG A 358 -4.57 -25.13 -5.68
CA ARG A 358 -5.72 -25.29 -4.76
C ARG A 358 -5.90 -26.73 -4.28
N GLU A 359 -5.48 -27.73 -5.05
CA GLU A 359 -5.40 -29.12 -4.60
C GLU A 359 -4.36 -29.30 -3.49
N GLN A 360 -3.24 -28.57 -3.55
CA GLN A 360 -2.19 -28.57 -2.52
C GLN A 360 -2.49 -27.64 -1.32
N CYS A 361 -3.18 -26.53 -1.56
CA CYS A 361 -3.54 -25.52 -0.57
C CYS A 361 -4.99 -25.06 -0.78
N PRO A 362 -5.99 -25.76 -0.21
CA PRO A 362 -7.41 -25.46 -0.45
C PRO A 362 -7.85 -24.05 -0.05
N ASP A 363 -7.21 -23.46 0.96
CA ASP A 363 -7.47 -22.10 1.43
C ASP A 363 -6.72 -21.01 0.64
N LEU A 364 -6.05 -21.38 -0.47
CA LEU A 364 -5.33 -20.43 -1.32
C LEU A 364 -6.26 -19.39 -1.95
N ILE A 365 -6.05 -18.14 -1.53
CA ILE A 365 -6.65 -16.94 -2.11
C ILE A 365 -5.78 -16.47 -3.27
N ILE A 366 -6.36 -16.43 -4.46
CA ILE A 366 -5.69 -15.89 -5.65
C ILE A 366 -6.31 -14.55 -5.98
N ARG A 367 -5.46 -13.52 -5.90
CA ARG A 367 -5.79 -12.17 -6.33
C ARG A 367 -5.21 -11.89 -7.72
N SER A 368 -5.96 -11.18 -8.57
CA SER A 368 -5.47 -10.77 -9.89
C SER A 368 -5.89 -9.34 -10.26
N THR A 369 -5.36 -8.86 -11.37
CA THR A 369 -5.71 -7.60 -12.02
C THR A 369 -5.73 -7.81 -13.53
N PHE A 370 -6.77 -7.28 -14.18
CA PHE A 370 -7.01 -7.38 -15.62
C PHE A 370 -7.14 -6.01 -16.28
N ILE A 371 -6.90 -5.98 -17.60
CA ILE A 371 -7.01 -4.80 -18.45
C ILE A 371 -7.91 -5.16 -19.63
N VAL A 372 -9.07 -4.50 -19.71
CA VAL A 372 -9.99 -4.54 -20.86
C VAL A 372 -9.76 -3.33 -21.76
N GLY A 373 -10.12 -3.43 -23.04
CA GLY A 373 -9.93 -2.36 -24.02
C GLY A 373 -8.52 -2.27 -24.61
N PHE A 374 -7.69 -3.31 -24.45
CA PHE A 374 -6.32 -3.31 -24.96
C PHE A 374 -6.30 -3.27 -26.51
N PRO A 375 -5.36 -2.56 -27.16
CA PRO A 375 -5.28 -2.50 -28.63
C PRO A 375 -5.29 -3.88 -29.29
N GLY A 376 -6.29 -4.13 -30.14
CA GLY A 376 -6.54 -5.41 -30.81
C GLY A 376 -7.49 -6.39 -30.11
N GLU A 377 -8.05 -6.05 -28.95
CA GLU A 377 -9.05 -6.88 -28.24
C GLU A 377 -10.39 -6.92 -28.97
N THR A 378 -10.74 -8.10 -29.50
CA THR A 378 -12.03 -8.39 -30.13
C THR A 378 -13.03 -8.94 -29.11
N GLU A 379 -14.31 -8.99 -29.49
CA GLU A 379 -15.34 -9.53 -28.61
C GLU A 379 -15.11 -11.01 -28.25
N GLU A 380 -14.50 -11.77 -29.16
CA GLU A 380 -14.07 -13.14 -28.93
C GLU A 380 -12.98 -13.25 -27.84
N ASP A 381 -12.02 -12.31 -27.78
CA ASP A 381 -11.00 -12.28 -26.72
C ASP A 381 -11.62 -11.96 -25.36
N PHE A 382 -12.60 -11.06 -25.36
CA PHE A 382 -13.29 -10.61 -24.16
C PHE A 382 -14.21 -11.70 -23.61
N GLN A 383 -14.98 -12.39 -24.47
CA GLN A 383 -15.79 -13.53 -24.04
C GLN A 383 -14.90 -14.68 -23.53
N TYR A 384 -13.79 -14.98 -24.21
CA TYR A 384 -12.80 -15.96 -23.73
C TYR A 384 -12.27 -15.59 -22.32
N LEU A 385 -12.08 -14.29 -22.03
CA LEU A 385 -11.68 -13.82 -20.71
C LEU A 385 -12.76 -14.06 -19.63
N LEU A 386 -14.03 -13.86 -19.93
CA LEU A 386 -15.14 -14.17 -19.00
C LEU A 386 -15.27 -15.68 -18.75
N ASP A 387 -15.20 -16.48 -19.81
CA ASP A 387 -15.25 -17.95 -19.71
C ASP A 387 -14.06 -18.48 -18.88
N TRP A 388 -12.86 -17.92 -19.11
CA TRP A 388 -11.66 -18.24 -18.34
C TRP A 388 -11.80 -17.87 -16.86
N LEU A 389 -12.41 -16.73 -16.51
CA LEU A 389 -12.68 -16.36 -15.13
C LEU A 389 -13.66 -17.32 -14.46
N THR A 390 -14.67 -17.76 -15.19
CA THR A 390 -15.64 -18.76 -14.73
C THR A 390 -14.95 -20.06 -14.32
N GLU A 391 -13.96 -20.53 -15.09
CA GLU A 391 -13.17 -21.72 -14.73
C GLU A 391 -12.13 -21.43 -13.63
N ALA A 392 -11.44 -20.30 -13.69
CA ALA A 392 -10.38 -19.93 -12.75
C ALA A 392 -10.91 -19.66 -11.33
N GLN A 393 -12.17 -19.24 -11.17
CA GLN A 393 -12.83 -18.99 -9.88
C GLN A 393 -11.96 -18.13 -8.94
N LEU A 394 -11.44 -17.00 -9.42
CA LEU A 394 -10.52 -16.16 -8.65
C LEU A 394 -11.21 -15.45 -7.48
N ASP A 395 -10.49 -15.30 -6.37
CA ASP A 395 -11.04 -14.81 -5.09
C ASP A 395 -11.23 -13.29 -5.06
N ARG A 396 -10.18 -12.55 -5.45
CA ARG A 396 -10.13 -11.08 -5.45
C ARG A 396 -9.64 -10.61 -6.82
N VAL A 397 -10.39 -9.79 -7.54
CA VAL A 397 -10.00 -9.35 -8.88
C VAL A 397 -10.38 -7.90 -9.13
N GLY A 398 -9.42 -7.11 -9.60
CA GLY A 398 -9.67 -5.78 -10.14
C GLY A 398 -9.62 -5.75 -11.67
N CYS A 399 -10.46 -4.92 -12.28
CA CYS A 399 -10.44 -4.63 -13.71
C CYS A 399 -10.16 -3.15 -13.97
N PHE A 400 -9.32 -2.86 -14.96
CA PHE A 400 -9.02 -1.51 -15.42
C PHE A 400 -9.27 -1.39 -16.93
N GLN A 401 -9.72 -0.23 -17.37
CA GLN A 401 -9.73 0.10 -18.80
C GLN A 401 -8.30 0.42 -19.27
N TYR A 402 -7.97 0.05 -20.51
CA TYR A 402 -6.70 0.40 -21.11
C TYR A 402 -6.56 1.91 -21.31
N SER A 403 -5.54 2.48 -20.65
CA SER A 403 -5.09 3.86 -20.81
C SER A 403 -3.78 3.88 -21.61
N PRO A 404 -3.69 4.65 -22.71
CA PRO A 404 -2.51 4.70 -23.58
C PRO A 404 -1.40 5.59 -22.99
N VAL A 405 -0.77 5.13 -21.91
CA VAL A 405 0.31 5.86 -21.23
C VAL A 405 1.43 6.26 -22.20
N GLU A 406 1.84 7.53 -22.18
CA GLU A 406 2.93 8.03 -23.04
C GLU A 406 4.21 7.20 -22.91
N GLY A 407 4.84 6.89 -24.04
CA GLY A 407 6.02 6.03 -24.10
C GLY A 407 5.76 4.52 -23.97
N ALA A 408 4.51 4.08 -23.75
CA ALA A 408 4.18 2.66 -23.74
C ALA A 408 4.28 2.04 -25.15
N PRO A 409 5.03 0.93 -25.36
CA PRO A 409 5.10 0.27 -26.66
C PRO A 409 3.76 -0.19 -27.26
N ALA A 410 2.71 -0.34 -26.44
CA ALA A 410 1.36 -0.67 -26.87
C ALA A 410 0.73 0.43 -27.75
N ASN A 411 1.14 1.69 -27.59
CA ASN A 411 0.69 2.81 -28.42
C ASN A 411 1.28 2.78 -29.85
N LEU A 412 2.27 1.92 -30.10
CA LEU A 412 2.94 1.73 -31.39
C LEU A 412 2.53 0.41 -32.07
N LEU A 413 1.53 -0.29 -31.55
CA LEU A 413 0.99 -1.50 -32.16
C LEU A 413 0.12 -1.13 -33.37
N ASP A 414 0.34 -1.80 -34.49
CA ASP A 414 -0.56 -1.79 -35.64
C ASP A 414 -1.77 -2.69 -35.34
N ALA A 415 -2.61 -2.25 -34.41
CA ALA A 415 -3.76 -2.95 -33.87
C ALA A 415 -4.91 -1.96 -33.66
N ALA A 416 -6.14 -2.40 -33.90
CA ALA A 416 -7.32 -1.55 -33.73
C ALA A 416 -7.44 -1.04 -32.27
N ILE A 417 -7.49 0.28 -32.08
CA ILE A 417 -7.79 0.89 -30.80
C ILE A 417 -9.26 0.61 -30.47
N VAL A 418 -9.53 0.08 -29.27
CA VAL A 418 -10.88 -0.15 -28.79
C VAL A 418 -11.51 1.21 -28.41
N PRO A 419 -12.71 1.57 -28.92
CA PRO A 419 -13.44 2.77 -28.52
C PRO A 419 -13.81 2.79 -27.03
N ASP A 420 -13.84 3.96 -26.39
CA ASP A 420 -14.01 4.08 -24.93
C ASP A 420 -15.39 3.61 -24.43
N ASP A 421 -16.45 3.73 -25.24
CA ASP A 421 -17.77 3.15 -24.97
C ASP A 421 -17.72 1.61 -24.93
N VAL A 422 -16.95 0.98 -25.82
CA VAL A 422 -16.69 -0.47 -25.79
C VAL A 422 -15.83 -0.86 -24.59
N LYS A 423 -14.86 -0.03 -24.17
CA LYS A 423 -14.10 -0.27 -22.93
C LYS A 423 -15.00 -0.19 -21.70
N GLN A 424 -16.00 0.69 -21.70
CA GLN A 424 -16.97 0.82 -20.62
C GLN A 424 -17.88 -0.40 -20.55
N ASP A 425 -18.52 -0.80 -21.65
CA ASP A 425 -19.34 -2.03 -21.71
C ASP A 425 -18.56 -3.27 -21.22
N ARG A 426 -17.32 -3.45 -21.70
CA ARG A 426 -16.46 -4.55 -21.25
C ARG A 426 -16.10 -4.47 -19.77
N TRP A 427 -15.83 -3.27 -19.25
CA TRP A 427 -15.54 -3.11 -17.83
C TRP A 427 -16.76 -3.44 -16.96
N ASP A 428 -17.94 -2.93 -17.31
CA ASP A 428 -19.20 -3.19 -16.59
C ASP A 428 -19.55 -4.69 -16.61
N ARG A 429 -19.49 -5.33 -17.78
CA ARG A 429 -19.74 -6.77 -17.95
C ARG A 429 -18.72 -7.63 -17.19
N PHE A 430 -17.44 -7.25 -17.22
CA PHE A 430 -16.39 -7.93 -16.47
C PHE A 430 -16.65 -7.85 -14.96
N MET A 431 -16.92 -6.64 -14.45
CA MET A 431 -17.10 -6.41 -13.02
C MET A 431 -18.35 -7.13 -12.50
N ALA A 432 -19.48 -7.09 -13.22
CA ALA A 432 -20.67 -7.84 -12.86
C ALA A 432 -20.44 -9.37 -12.84
N HIS A 433 -19.71 -9.90 -13.82
CA HIS A 433 -19.36 -11.32 -13.88
C HIS A 433 -18.47 -11.75 -12.70
N GLN A 434 -17.45 -10.95 -12.40
CA GLN A 434 -16.54 -11.22 -11.29
C GLN A 434 -17.19 -11.01 -9.91
N GLN A 435 -18.12 -10.07 -9.77
CA GLN A 435 -18.89 -9.84 -8.55
C GLN A 435 -19.66 -11.10 -8.14
N ALA A 436 -20.30 -11.78 -9.10
CA ALA A 436 -20.97 -13.05 -8.86
C ALA A 436 -20.01 -14.17 -8.39
N ILE A 437 -18.80 -14.24 -8.94
CA ILE A 437 -17.75 -15.17 -8.49
C ILE A 437 -17.29 -14.84 -7.07
N SER A 438 -17.03 -13.56 -6.77
CA SER A 438 -16.55 -13.13 -5.45
C SER A 438 -17.59 -13.40 -4.36
N ALA A 439 -18.85 -13.03 -4.60
CA ALA A 439 -19.97 -13.35 -3.71
C ALA A 439 -20.10 -14.86 -3.44
N ALA A 440 -20.09 -15.69 -4.48
CA ALA A 440 -20.16 -17.14 -4.31
C ALA A 440 -18.98 -17.71 -3.49
N ARG A 441 -17.79 -17.11 -3.59
CA ARG A 441 -16.60 -17.53 -2.83
C ARG A 441 -16.59 -17.05 -1.39
N LEU A 442 -17.13 -15.86 -1.09
CA LEU A 442 -17.28 -15.35 0.27
C LEU A 442 -18.43 -16.04 1.01
N GLN A 443 -19.53 -16.37 0.33
CA GLN A 443 -20.63 -17.18 0.88
C GLN A 443 -20.14 -18.57 1.36
N MET A 444 -19.14 -19.18 0.70
CA MET A 444 -18.46 -20.39 1.19
C MET A 444 -17.59 -20.20 2.45
N LYS A 445 -17.56 -19.00 3.04
CA LYS A 445 -16.88 -18.68 4.30
C LYS A 445 -17.84 -18.59 5.49
N ILE A 446 -19.15 -18.41 5.27
CA ILE A 446 -20.15 -18.35 6.34
C ILE A 446 -20.09 -19.64 7.19
N GLY A 447 -20.15 -19.46 8.51
CA GLY A 447 -20.02 -20.53 9.50
C GLY A 447 -18.58 -20.97 9.80
N LYS A 448 -17.56 -20.50 9.06
CA LYS A 448 -16.15 -20.81 9.34
C LYS A 448 -15.60 -19.91 10.44
N GLU A 449 -14.66 -20.47 11.18
CA GLU A 449 -13.87 -19.76 12.20
C GLU A 449 -12.58 -19.23 11.55
N ILE A 450 -12.29 -17.95 11.73
CA ILE A 450 -11.17 -17.23 11.11
C ILE A 450 -10.43 -16.37 12.14
N GLU A 451 -9.11 -16.24 11.96
CA GLU A 451 -8.31 -15.24 12.67
C GLU A 451 -8.46 -13.89 11.96
N VAL A 452 -8.90 -12.86 12.71
CA VAL A 452 -9.05 -11.49 12.24
C VAL A 452 -8.04 -10.59 12.97
N LEU A 453 -7.26 -9.84 12.21
CA LEU A 453 -6.36 -8.78 12.67
C LEU A 453 -7.14 -7.46 12.61
N ILE A 454 -7.28 -6.78 13.75
CA ILE A 454 -8.07 -5.55 13.85
C ILE A 454 -7.28 -4.36 13.31
N ASP A 455 -7.89 -3.57 12.42
CA ASP A 455 -7.32 -2.36 11.84
C ASP A 455 -7.87 -1.08 12.52
N GLU A 456 -9.17 -1.04 12.83
CA GLU A 456 -9.86 0.10 13.44
C GLU A 456 -10.92 -0.38 14.47
N VAL A 457 -11.17 0.44 15.49
CA VAL A 457 -12.26 0.25 16.47
C VAL A 457 -12.93 1.60 16.67
N ASP A 458 -14.25 1.65 16.50
CA ASP A 458 -15.08 2.86 16.64
C ASP A 458 -16.35 2.59 17.47
N ASP A 459 -17.22 3.60 17.61
CA ASP A 459 -18.49 3.50 18.34
C ASP A 459 -19.49 2.47 17.77
N ARG A 460 -19.17 1.82 16.63
CA ARG A 460 -20.05 0.87 15.93
C ARG A 460 -19.53 -0.57 15.99
N GLY A 461 -18.26 -0.77 16.38
CA GLY A 461 -17.64 -2.08 16.50
C GLY A 461 -16.16 -2.07 16.13
N ALA A 462 -15.67 -3.23 15.70
CA ALA A 462 -14.32 -3.38 15.16
C ALA A 462 -14.36 -3.64 13.65
N VAL A 463 -13.40 -3.06 12.94
CA VAL A 463 -13.10 -3.36 11.53
C VAL A 463 -11.72 -3.98 11.48
N GLY A 464 -11.61 -5.14 10.85
CA GLY A 464 -10.33 -5.82 10.66
C GLY A 464 -10.26 -6.57 9.35
N ARG A 465 -9.20 -7.35 9.19
CA ARG A 465 -8.96 -8.20 8.03
C ARG A 465 -8.52 -9.58 8.48
N CYS A 466 -8.91 -10.57 7.70
CA CYS A 466 -8.42 -11.93 7.87
C CYS A 466 -7.26 -12.21 6.88
N PHE A 467 -6.75 -13.44 6.89
CA PHE A 467 -5.67 -13.80 5.96
C PHE A 467 -6.08 -13.74 4.48
N PHE A 468 -7.37 -13.67 4.15
CA PHE A 468 -7.82 -13.49 2.77
C PHE A 468 -7.52 -12.08 2.22
N ASP A 469 -7.36 -11.08 3.10
CA ASP A 469 -7.48 -9.67 2.71
C ASP A 469 -6.24 -8.82 3.01
N ALA A 470 -5.69 -8.21 1.97
CA ALA A 470 -4.65 -7.21 2.09
C ALA A 470 -5.24 -5.83 2.44
N PRO A 471 -4.51 -4.99 3.20
CA PRO A 471 -5.01 -3.67 3.60
C PRO A 471 -5.21 -2.76 2.40
N GLU A 472 -6.20 -1.87 2.50
CA GLU A 472 -6.59 -0.83 1.51
C GLU A 472 -7.07 -1.33 0.13
N ILE A 473 -6.85 -2.60 -0.22
CA ILE A 473 -7.05 -3.11 -1.60
C ILE A 473 -8.05 -4.26 -1.74
N ASP A 474 -8.33 -5.02 -0.67
CA ASP A 474 -9.28 -6.12 -0.65
C ASP A 474 -10.47 -5.79 0.30
N GLY A 475 -11.17 -6.79 0.83
CA GLY A 475 -12.34 -6.61 1.69
C GLY A 475 -12.02 -6.42 3.17
N ASN A 476 -13.05 -6.06 3.94
CA ASN A 476 -13.01 -5.93 5.39
C ASN A 476 -13.83 -7.03 6.07
N VAL A 477 -13.54 -7.26 7.36
CA VAL A 477 -14.37 -8.03 8.28
C VAL A 477 -14.93 -7.08 9.32
N PHE A 478 -16.26 -6.95 9.36
CA PHE A 478 -17.01 -6.15 10.33
C PHE A 478 -17.43 -7.02 11.52
N ILE A 479 -17.13 -6.55 12.73
CA ILE A 479 -17.35 -7.29 13.97
C ILE A 479 -18.14 -6.42 14.94
N GLY A 480 -19.31 -6.90 15.35
CA GLY A 480 -20.09 -6.28 16.43
C GLY A 480 -19.37 -6.47 17.76
N LEU A 481 -19.21 -5.38 18.51
CA LEU A 481 -18.61 -5.40 19.84
C LEU A 481 -19.69 -5.26 20.92
N GLU A 482 -19.61 -6.10 21.96
CA GLU A 482 -20.45 -5.97 23.15
C GLU A 482 -19.91 -4.90 24.12
N ASP A 483 -20.80 -4.34 24.94
CA ASP A 483 -20.49 -3.34 25.96
C ASP A 483 -19.40 -3.86 26.93
N GLY A 484 -18.26 -3.17 26.96
CA GLY A 484 -17.13 -3.51 27.83
C GLY A 484 -16.07 -4.43 27.20
N SER A 485 -16.20 -4.78 25.92
CA SER A 485 -15.11 -5.39 25.15
C SER A 485 -13.85 -4.49 25.12
N THR A 486 -12.66 -5.10 25.11
CA THR A 486 -11.37 -4.40 25.25
C THR A 486 -10.48 -4.50 24.00
N VAL A 487 -11.09 -4.78 22.85
CA VAL A 487 -10.41 -4.99 21.56
C VAL A 487 -9.72 -3.70 21.08
N GLN A 488 -8.49 -3.81 20.60
CA GLN A 488 -7.69 -2.68 20.10
C GLN A 488 -7.12 -2.95 18.69
N PRO A 489 -6.84 -1.90 17.89
CA PRO A 489 -6.10 -2.03 16.65
C PRO A 489 -4.76 -2.77 16.83
N GLY A 490 -4.56 -3.81 16.02
CA GLY A 490 -3.42 -4.72 16.10
C GLY A 490 -3.60 -5.97 16.94
N ASP A 491 -4.75 -6.12 17.62
CA ASP A 491 -5.15 -7.40 18.21
C ASP A 491 -5.51 -8.42 17.13
N LYS A 492 -5.29 -9.69 17.47
CA LYS A 492 -5.72 -10.85 16.67
C LYS A 492 -6.77 -11.61 17.47
N ILE A 493 -7.97 -11.72 16.92
CA ILE A 493 -9.09 -12.40 17.56
C ILE A 493 -9.65 -13.49 16.65
N MET A 494 -10.18 -14.55 17.26
CA MET A 494 -10.92 -15.59 16.55
C MET A 494 -12.38 -15.18 16.44
N CYS A 495 -12.92 -15.25 15.23
CA CYS A 495 -14.30 -14.91 14.94
C CYS A 495 -14.95 -15.99 14.08
N ARG A 496 -16.27 -16.15 14.17
CA ARG A 496 -17.06 -16.96 13.25
C ARG A 496 -17.78 -16.05 12.25
N VAL A 497 -17.60 -16.32 10.96
CA VAL A 497 -18.28 -15.58 9.90
C VAL A 497 -19.78 -15.87 9.96
N THR A 498 -20.61 -14.84 10.03
CA THR A 498 -22.07 -14.94 10.11
C THR A 498 -22.76 -14.51 8.82
N ASP A 499 -22.20 -13.56 8.09
CA ASP A 499 -22.72 -13.10 6.79
C ASP A 499 -21.59 -12.65 5.84
N ALA A 500 -21.92 -12.51 4.55
CA ALA A 500 -21.00 -12.13 3.49
C ALA A 500 -21.73 -11.43 2.34
N ASP A 501 -21.25 -10.25 1.92
CA ASP A 501 -21.68 -9.62 0.67
C ASP A 501 -20.72 -10.00 -0.48
N GLU A 502 -20.67 -9.21 -1.56
CA GLU A 502 -19.81 -9.50 -2.69
C GLU A 502 -18.32 -9.19 -2.45
N TYR A 503 -17.97 -8.46 -1.39
CA TYR A 503 -16.60 -8.06 -1.07
C TYR A 503 -16.22 -8.19 0.42
N ASP A 504 -17.11 -7.87 1.34
CA ASP A 504 -16.87 -7.78 2.78
C ASP A 504 -17.55 -8.94 3.55
N LEU A 505 -17.10 -9.17 4.79
CA LEU A 505 -17.61 -10.21 5.69
C LEU A 505 -18.14 -9.60 6.99
N TRP A 506 -19.13 -10.25 7.59
CA TRP A 506 -19.57 -10.00 8.97
C TRP A 506 -19.24 -11.20 9.83
N ALA A 507 -18.76 -10.96 11.05
CA ALA A 507 -18.36 -12.02 11.97
C ALA A 507 -18.65 -11.66 13.43
N GLU A 508 -18.85 -12.69 14.23
CA GLU A 508 -19.01 -12.60 15.69
C GLU A 508 -17.76 -13.16 16.39
N MET A 509 -17.33 -12.52 17.48
CA MET A 509 -16.19 -12.98 18.28
C MET A 509 -16.51 -14.29 19.02
N LEU A 510 -15.52 -15.18 19.14
CA LEU A 510 -15.63 -16.51 19.79
C LEU A 510 -15.12 -16.53 21.25
#